data_AF-A0A972UTX6-F1
#
_entry.id   AF-A0A972UTX6-F1
#
_cell.length_a   1.000
_cell.length_b   1.000
_cell.length_c   1.000
_cell.angle_alpha   90.00
_cell.angle_beta   90.00
_cell.angle_gamma   90.00
#
_symmetry.space_group_name_H-M   'P 1'
#
loop_
_entity.id
_entity.type
_entity.pdbx_description
1 polymer ?
#
loop_
_entity_poly.entity_id
_entity_poly.type
_entity_poly.pdbx_seq_one_letter_code
_entity_poly.pdbx_strand_id
1 'polypeptide(L)'
;MKIKSALRFMTLIIVAFVLMSWGRSGHRIISLKSALSFNEDMNQFWDWADYLSSHASDPDIRRNSAPEEGPMHYIDIDNYPEFKETGKIPMVYSEVVEKHGKEFVTQQGTLPWATLNTLDSITKLFFAE
;
A
#
# COMPACT_ATOMS: atom_id res chain seq x y z
N MET A 1 -2.37 1.81 -43.40
CA MET A 1 -2.50 1.04 -42.13
C MET A 1 -1.37 1.27 -41.13
N LYS A 2 -0.09 1.29 -41.53
CA LYS A 2 1.05 1.43 -40.61
C LYS A 2 1.11 2.75 -39.82
N ILE A 3 0.80 3.89 -40.44
CA ILE A 3 0.83 5.22 -39.78
C ILE A 3 -0.23 5.34 -38.66
N LYS A 4 -1.46 4.87 -38.90
CA LYS A 4 -2.52 4.87 -37.87
C LYS A 4 -2.17 3.97 -36.68
N SER A 5 -1.47 2.86 -36.93
CA SER A 5 -0.97 1.98 -35.88
C SER A 5 0.15 2.63 -35.06
N ALA A 6 1.07 3.34 -35.71
CA ALA A 6 2.14 4.08 -35.04
C ALA A 6 1.59 5.22 -34.17
N LEU A 7 0.59 5.96 -34.66
CA LEU A 7 -0.10 7.00 -33.88
C LEU A 7 -0.78 6.44 -32.64
N ARG A 8 -1.52 5.32 -32.76
CA ARG A 8 -2.15 4.66 -31.59
C ARG A 8 -1.11 4.22 -30.56
N PHE A 9 -0.01 3.64 -31.01
CA PHE A 9 1.07 3.22 -30.12
C PHE A 9 1.72 4.41 -29.40
N MET A 10 1.98 5.51 -30.11
CA MET A 10 2.49 6.74 -29.54
C MET A 10 1.51 7.36 -28.53
N THR A 11 0.21 7.37 -28.83
CA THR A 11 -0.82 7.83 -27.88
C THR A 11 -0.84 6.97 -26.62
N LEU A 12 -0.75 5.64 -26.74
CA LEU A 12 -0.70 4.74 -25.57
C LEU A 12 0.53 5.00 -24.70
N ILE A 13 1.70 5.25 -25.31
CA ILE A 13 2.92 5.60 -24.58
C ILE A 13 2.72 6.92 -23.81
N ILE A 14 2.20 7.96 -24.48
CA ILE A 14 1.96 9.25 -23.84
C ILE A 14 0.99 9.10 -22.66
N VAL A 15 -0.11 8.36 -22.85
CA VAL A 15 -1.08 8.09 -21.79
C VAL A 15 -0.44 7.31 -20.64
N ALA A 16 0.39 6.31 -20.92
CA ALA A 16 1.10 5.56 -19.89
C ALA A 16 2.00 6.46 -19.03
N PHE A 17 2.78 7.36 -19.65
CA PHE A 17 3.63 8.32 -18.92
C PHE A 17 2.82 9.32 -18.08
N VAL A 18 1.67 9.78 -18.56
CA VAL A 18 0.77 10.68 -17.81
C VAL A 18 0.14 9.97 -16.61
N LEU A 19 -0.11 8.67 -16.71
CA LEU A 19 -0.73 7.85 -15.66
C LEU A 19 0.26 7.22 -14.68
N MET A 20 1.56 7.54 -14.75
CA MET A 20 2.56 7.15 -13.75
C MET A 20 2.38 8.00 -12.47
N SER A 21 1.25 7.84 -11.78
CA SER A 21 0.90 8.63 -10.58
C SER A 21 1.38 8.01 -9.27
N TRP A 22 2.03 6.85 -9.34
CA TRP A 22 2.46 6.04 -8.18
C TRP A 22 3.96 5.75 -8.22
N GLY A 23 4.54 5.47 -7.06
CA GLY A 23 5.99 5.41 -6.83
C GLY A 23 6.46 6.50 -5.87
N ARG A 24 7.76 6.81 -5.86
CA ARG A 24 8.37 7.70 -4.84
C ARG A 24 7.64 9.02 -4.64
N SER A 25 7.27 9.69 -5.72
CA SER A 25 6.55 10.96 -5.66
C SER A 25 5.15 10.82 -5.07
N GLY A 26 4.41 9.76 -5.44
CA GLY A 26 3.07 9.49 -4.92
C GLY A 26 3.09 9.22 -3.41
N HIS A 27 3.97 8.32 -2.97
CA HIS A 27 4.16 8.02 -1.54
C HIS A 27 4.55 9.27 -0.75
N ARG A 28 5.51 10.07 -1.24
CA ARG A 28 5.92 11.32 -0.59
C ARG A 28 4.76 12.32 -0.49
N ILE A 29 4.01 12.54 -1.57
CA ILE A 29 2.91 13.52 -1.59
C ILE A 29 1.79 13.10 -0.64
N ILE A 30 1.39 11.82 -0.64
CA ILE A 30 0.34 11.31 0.26
C ILE A 30 0.79 11.43 1.72
N SER A 31 2.00 10.97 2.04
CA SER A 31 2.56 11.03 3.39
C SER A 31 2.65 12.49 3.89
N LEU A 32 3.20 13.40 3.08
CA LEU A 32 3.29 14.82 3.45
C LEU A 32 1.92 15.46 3.68
N LYS A 33 0.94 15.18 2.78
CA LYS A 33 -0.40 15.76 2.87
C LYS A 33 -1.25 15.15 3.99
N SER A 34 -0.89 13.99 4.52
CA SER A 34 -1.61 13.38 5.65
C SER A 34 -1.62 14.29 6.89
N ALA A 35 -0.58 15.11 7.07
CA ALA A 35 -0.49 16.09 8.16
C ALA A 35 -1.63 17.13 8.14
N LEU A 36 -2.22 17.41 6.98
CA LEU A 36 -3.38 18.29 6.85
C LEU A 36 -4.64 17.73 7.52
N SER A 37 -4.65 16.44 7.87
CA SER A 37 -5.74 15.78 8.59
C SER A 37 -5.50 15.66 10.10
N PHE A 38 -4.38 16.19 10.61
CA PHE A 38 -4.09 16.18 12.04
C PHE A 38 -5.04 17.10 12.81
N ASN A 39 -5.53 16.62 13.96
CA ASN A 39 -6.29 17.43 14.91
C ASN A 39 -5.34 18.18 15.86
N GLU A 40 -5.90 18.93 16.82
CA GLU A 40 -5.14 19.72 17.78
C GLU A 40 -4.16 18.87 18.61
N ASP A 41 -4.58 17.69 19.06
CA ASP A 41 -3.75 16.75 19.84
C ASP A 41 -2.53 16.22 19.05
N MET A 42 -2.62 16.25 17.71
CA MET A 42 -1.58 15.77 16.81
C MET A 42 -0.65 16.89 16.30
N ASN A 43 -0.80 18.13 16.76
CA ASN A 43 -0.08 19.28 16.21
C ASN A 43 1.45 19.11 16.25
N GLN A 44 1.99 18.49 17.31
CA GLN A 44 3.42 18.19 17.45
C GLN A 44 3.99 17.28 16.36
N PHE A 45 3.16 16.49 15.67
CA PHE A 45 3.62 15.60 14.60
C PHE A 45 3.86 16.32 13.28
N TRP A 46 3.44 17.58 13.15
CA TRP A 46 3.75 18.40 11.97
C TRP A 46 5.25 18.53 11.73
N ASP A 47 6.04 18.64 12.79
CA ASP A 47 7.51 18.76 12.72
C ASP A 47 8.17 17.55 12.05
N TRP A 48 7.49 16.40 12.04
CA TRP A 48 7.97 15.15 11.44
C TRP A 48 7.49 14.95 10.00
N ALA A 49 6.59 15.78 9.48
CA ALA A 49 5.92 15.54 8.21
C ALA A 49 6.90 15.44 7.03
N ASP A 50 7.90 16.32 6.94
CA ASP A 50 8.89 16.25 5.85
C ASP A 50 9.78 15.00 5.96
N TYR A 51 10.26 14.68 7.17
CA TYR A 51 11.05 13.48 7.43
C TYR A 51 10.27 12.22 7.04
N LEU A 52 9.04 12.05 7.56
CA LEU A 52 8.20 10.89 7.24
C LEU A 52 7.86 10.82 5.74
N SER A 53 7.65 11.95 5.09
CA SER A 53 7.39 11.97 3.64
C SER A 53 8.61 11.55 2.82
N SER A 54 9.82 11.88 3.27
CA SER A 54 11.06 11.52 2.58
C SER A 54 11.37 10.02 2.63
N HIS A 55 10.89 9.33 3.68
CA HIS A 55 11.04 7.89 3.92
C HIS A 55 9.79 7.08 3.53
N ALA A 56 8.77 7.71 2.92
CA ALA A 56 7.50 7.07 2.59
C ALA A 56 7.62 5.91 1.56
N SER A 57 8.77 5.79 0.89
CA SER A 57 9.08 4.72 -0.08
C SER A 57 10.12 3.74 0.41
N ASP A 58 10.55 3.81 1.67
CA ASP A 58 11.48 2.85 2.25
C ASP A 58 10.96 1.40 2.17
N PRO A 59 9.65 1.11 2.35
CA PRO A 59 9.08 -0.21 2.08
C PRO A 59 9.37 -0.72 0.65
N ASP A 60 9.20 0.12 -0.38
CA ASP A 60 9.48 -0.25 -1.77
C ASP A 60 10.97 -0.58 -1.98
N ILE A 61 11.85 0.18 -1.31
CA ILE A 61 13.30 -0.03 -1.37
C ILE A 61 13.67 -1.34 -0.67
N ARG A 62 13.08 -1.59 0.50
CA ARG A 62 13.32 -2.77 1.34
C ARG A 62 12.93 -4.08 0.65
N ARG A 63 11.95 -4.05 -0.27
CA ARG A 63 11.58 -5.20 -1.11
C ARG A 63 12.76 -5.82 -1.86
N ASN A 64 13.80 -5.03 -2.16
CA ASN A 64 14.99 -5.53 -2.85
C ASN A 64 15.87 -6.45 -1.97
N SER A 65 15.77 -6.36 -0.64
CA SER A 65 16.55 -7.14 0.32
C SER A 65 15.72 -8.05 1.23
N ALA A 66 14.40 -7.84 1.29
CA ALA A 66 13.44 -8.57 2.11
C ALA A 66 12.32 -9.12 1.22
N PRO A 67 12.41 -10.37 0.73
CA PRO A 67 11.40 -10.94 -0.17
C PRO A 67 9.99 -10.97 0.41
N GLU A 68 9.85 -11.08 1.73
CA GLU A 68 8.60 -11.06 2.47
C GLU A 68 7.88 -9.70 2.46
N GLU A 69 8.59 -8.63 2.11
CA GLU A 69 8.02 -7.29 1.98
C GLU A 69 7.03 -7.22 0.82
N GLY A 70 7.31 -7.89 -0.29
CA GLY A 70 6.52 -7.78 -1.53
C GLY A 70 5.01 -7.97 -1.33
N PRO A 71 4.57 -9.07 -0.70
CA PRO A 71 3.16 -9.28 -0.35
C PRO A 71 2.52 -8.18 0.49
N MET A 72 3.28 -7.37 1.24
CA MET A 72 2.70 -6.32 2.09
C MET A 72 2.23 -5.08 1.30
N HIS A 73 2.42 -5.05 -0.02
CA HIS A 73 2.17 -3.87 -0.86
C HIS A 73 0.87 -3.92 -1.67
N TYR A 74 0.17 -5.06 -1.63
CA TYR A 74 -1.05 -5.26 -2.40
C TYR A 74 -2.03 -6.21 -1.71
N ILE A 75 -3.23 -6.28 -2.27
CA ILE A 75 -4.19 -7.36 -2.04
C ILE A 75 -4.94 -7.62 -3.35
N ASP A 76 -4.84 -8.85 -3.85
CA ASP A 76 -5.59 -9.34 -5.00
C ASP A 76 -6.96 -9.82 -4.54
N ILE A 77 -7.77 -8.85 -4.08
CA ILE A 77 -9.01 -9.10 -3.35
C ILE A 77 -10.05 -9.88 -4.17
N ASP A 78 -9.97 -9.80 -5.50
CA ASP A 78 -10.83 -10.54 -6.43
C ASP A 78 -10.60 -12.06 -6.42
N ASN A 79 -9.52 -12.55 -5.82
CA ASN A 79 -9.27 -13.98 -5.71
C ASN A 79 -9.95 -14.62 -4.49
N TYR A 80 -10.59 -13.82 -3.62
CA TYR A 80 -11.39 -14.30 -2.50
C TYR A 80 -12.87 -14.45 -2.92
N PRO A 81 -13.44 -15.68 -2.98
CA PRO A 81 -14.82 -15.88 -3.41
C PRO A 81 -15.84 -15.11 -2.55
N GLU A 82 -15.64 -15.06 -1.24
CA GLU A 82 -16.51 -14.33 -0.32
C GLU A 82 -16.56 -12.83 -0.60
N PHE A 83 -15.49 -12.25 -1.17
CA PHE A 83 -15.46 -10.84 -1.51
C PHE A 83 -16.38 -10.55 -2.69
N LYS A 84 -16.44 -11.45 -3.66
CA LYS A 84 -17.37 -11.32 -4.80
C LYS A 84 -18.83 -11.42 -4.37
N GLU A 85 -19.11 -12.27 -3.39
CA GLU A 85 -20.47 -12.51 -2.90
C GLU A 85 -20.95 -11.42 -1.92
N THR A 86 -20.07 -10.97 -1.04
CA THR A 86 -20.44 -10.12 0.12
C THR A 86 -19.74 -8.78 0.17
N GLY A 87 -18.73 -8.56 -0.68
CA GLY A 87 -17.86 -7.38 -0.63
C GLY A 87 -16.91 -7.36 0.57
N LYS A 88 -16.70 -8.51 1.25
CA LYS A 88 -15.91 -8.59 2.49
C LYS A 88 -14.99 -9.82 2.51
N ILE A 89 -13.88 -9.66 3.22
CA ILE A 89 -12.96 -10.73 3.64
C ILE A 89 -12.73 -10.61 5.16
N PRO A 90 -12.26 -11.66 5.85
CA PRO A 90 -11.96 -11.57 7.28
C PRO A 90 -10.94 -10.46 7.58
N MET A 91 -11.22 -9.63 8.58
CA MET A 91 -10.29 -8.57 9.00
C MET A 91 -9.13 -9.12 9.83
N VAL A 92 -9.36 -10.21 10.56
CA VAL A 92 -8.33 -10.83 11.39
C VAL A 92 -7.49 -11.77 10.53
N TYR A 93 -6.17 -11.60 10.55
CA TYR A 93 -5.26 -12.39 9.70
C TYR A 93 -5.35 -13.90 9.96
N SER A 94 -5.53 -14.32 11.22
CA SER A 94 -5.66 -15.74 11.55
C SER A 94 -6.91 -16.37 10.94
N GLU A 95 -8.02 -15.65 10.85
CA GLU A 95 -9.28 -16.15 10.28
C GLU A 95 -9.17 -16.35 8.77
N VAL A 96 -8.54 -15.42 8.04
CA VAL A 96 -8.34 -15.58 6.59
C VAL A 96 -7.35 -16.71 6.29
N VAL A 97 -6.32 -16.89 7.13
CA VAL A 97 -5.35 -17.98 7.00
C VAL A 97 -5.97 -19.33 7.34
N GLU A 98 -6.82 -19.41 8.36
CA GLU A 98 -7.56 -20.63 8.70
C GLU A 98 -8.47 -21.06 7.55
N LYS A 99 -9.11 -20.10 6.87
CA LYS A 99 -10.03 -20.37 5.77
C LYS A 99 -9.35 -20.74 4.45
N HIS A 100 -8.26 -20.06 4.09
CA HIS A 100 -7.64 -20.18 2.75
C HIS A 100 -6.22 -20.75 2.75
N GLY A 101 -5.61 -20.91 3.92
CA GLY A 101 -4.22 -21.33 4.05
C GLY A 101 -3.21 -20.19 3.87
N LYS A 102 -2.12 -20.25 4.62
CA LYS A 102 -1.08 -19.19 4.66
C LYS A 102 -0.46 -18.92 3.29
N GLU A 103 -0.17 -19.97 2.52
CA GLU A 103 0.48 -19.86 1.22
C GLU A 103 -0.38 -19.06 0.23
N PHE A 104 -1.67 -19.40 0.13
CA PHE A 104 -2.61 -18.66 -0.71
C PHE A 104 -2.70 -17.20 -0.28
N VAL A 105 -2.94 -16.93 1.02
CA VAL A 105 -3.07 -15.56 1.54
C VAL A 105 -1.81 -14.74 1.27
N THR A 106 -0.62 -15.34 1.39
CA THR A 106 0.65 -14.67 1.09
C THR A 106 0.76 -14.36 -0.40
N GLN A 107 0.38 -15.28 -1.29
CA GLN A 107 0.40 -15.06 -2.74
C GLN A 107 -0.59 -13.96 -3.16
N GLN A 108 -1.76 -13.90 -2.52
CA GLN A 108 -2.79 -12.88 -2.80
C GLN A 108 -2.47 -11.50 -2.20
N GLY A 109 -1.33 -11.34 -1.53
CA GLY A 109 -0.98 -10.08 -0.87
C GLY A 109 -1.69 -9.89 0.47
N THR A 110 -1.02 -9.12 1.33
CA THR A 110 -1.28 -9.00 2.76
C THR A 110 -1.36 -7.57 3.25
N LEU A 111 -1.40 -6.58 2.34
CA LEU A 111 -1.37 -5.14 2.65
C LEU A 111 -2.31 -4.72 3.80
N PRO A 112 -3.60 -5.13 3.86
CA PRO A 112 -4.49 -4.70 4.94
C PRO A 112 -3.99 -5.14 6.32
N TRP A 113 -3.54 -6.39 6.44
CA TRP A 113 -3.07 -6.94 7.72
C TRP A 113 -1.68 -6.41 8.09
N ALA A 114 -0.79 -6.20 7.11
CA ALA A 114 0.51 -5.57 7.35
C ALA A 114 0.35 -4.12 7.88
N THR A 115 -0.63 -3.39 7.36
CA THR A 115 -0.97 -2.03 7.82
C THR A 115 -1.42 -2.04 9.28
N LEU A 116 -2.36 -2.93 9.64
CA LEU A 116 -2.84 -3.06 11.02
C LEU A 116 -1.74 -3.51 11.98
N ASN A 117 -0.94 -4.52 11.60
CA ASN A 117 0.18 -4.98 12.43
C ASN A 117 1.21 -3.87 12.70
N THR A 118 1.47 -3.01 11.70
CA THR A 118 2.38 -1.86 11.87
C THR A 118 1.80 -0.84 12.83
N LEU A 119 0.51 -0.50 12.68
CA LEU A 119 -0.20 0.39 13.60
C LEU A 119 -0.14 -0.15 15.04
N ASP A 120 -0.53 -1.41 15.25
CA ASP A 120 -0.54 -2.05 16.56
C ASP A 120 0.86 -2.07 17.19
N SER A 121 1.90 -2.35 16.41
CA SER A 121 3.29 -2.35 16.88
C SER A 121 3.72 -0.96 17.34
N ILE A 122 3.40 0.09 16.57
CA ILE A 122 3.76 1.47 16.91
C ILE A 122 2.97 1.90 18.15
N THR A 123 1.66 1.69 18.18
CA THR A 123 0.79 1.99 19.32
C THR A 123 1.30 1.34 20.60
N LYS A 124 1.66 0.05 20.55
CA LYS A 124 2.21 -0.65 21.70
C LYS A 124 3.50 0.00 22.22
N LEU A 125 4.39 0.44 21.34
CA LEU A 125 5.64 1.10 21.74
C LEU A 125 5.39 2.47 22.39
N PHE A 126 4.42 3.24 21.90
CA PHE A 126 4.06 4.54 22.48
C PHE A 126 3.41 4.43 23.88
N PHE A 127 2.70 3.34 24.16
CA PHE A 127 2.01 3.13 25.45
C PHE A 127 2.73 2.17 26.40
N ALA A 128 3.95 1.72 26.06
CA ALA A 128 4.75 0.82 26.89
C ALA A 128 5.63 1.55 27.92
N GLU A 129 5.51 2.88 28.03
CA GLU A 129 6.14 3.71 29.08
C GLU A 129 5.27 3.86 30.33
#